data_AF-A0A014NU90-F1
#
_entry.id   AF-A0A014NU90-F1
#
_cell.length_a   1.000
_cell.length_b   1.000
_cell.length_c   1.000
_cell.angle_alpha   90.00
_cell.angle_beta   90.00
_cell.angle_gamma   90.00
#
_symmetry.space_group_name_H-M   'P 1'
#
loop_
_entity.id
_entity.type
_entity.pdbx_description
1 polymer ?
#
loop_
_entity_poly.entity_id
_entity_poly.type
_entity_poly.pdbx_seq_one_letter_code
_entity_poly.pdbx_strand_id
1 'polypeptide(L)'
;MSEFSAAREFDDIAHTASKAWMVAGLIGGAILGAAAVVVTGGTALVVVAAAAAGATTAGGVGEVLGSMSWAPRHVTGKLTDGSPNVIINDRAAIRAHLSTGECGEHSGSKQLVAEGSIKVYINDFPAARIGDLLTCSAEIASGSSNVFIGGSKIQTDDINPEIPGWVNWLMLGVGAAAIGVLATPAIAVLSTLGGLGGGYAGSYIGGRLFGEGTNKQKWSMLIGGLVGSLAGGKGGARFDSWRSVGRYETTNGVPISKAKFDEIVEMEKGTRPDPDTYLPKDYVENHLKEFESGSSRIVTRSSFEDYGIGKPDAGRSEFVLSKDNAMNIINESKGDPIAIANKLGIPEGQLQNDSLVLVEFKPTELYNPKIPSGNEWGANTQWLPGGKLPKGDLEAVVHTENMINGQHYEVTDIVTGEKL
;
A
#
# COMPACT_ATOMS: atom_id res chain seq x y z
N MET A 1 -11.04 24.23 34.40
CA MET A 1 -10.75 25.16 33.29
C MET A 1 -9.30 25.55 33.43
N SER A 2 -8.51 25.47 32.36
CA SER A 2 -7.11 25.91 32.42
C SER A 2 -7.07 27.43 32.48
N GLU A 3 -6.17 27.95 33.31
CA GLU A 3 -5.84 29.37 33.38
C GLU A 3 -4.50 29.55 32.68
N PHE A 4 -4.38 30.59 31.85
CA PHE A 4 -3.17 30.88 31.08
C PHE A 4 -2.63 32.25 31.45
N SER A 5 -1.32 32.42 31.42
CA SER A 5 -0.65 33.71 31.70
C SER A 5 -1.23 34.82 30.85
N ALA A 6 -1.61 35.93 31.48
CA ALA A 6 -2.13 37.10 30.79
C ALA A 6 -1.07 37.69 29.85
N ALA A 7 -1.45 38.02 28.62
CA ALA A 7 -0.57 38.68 27.66
C ALA A 7 -0.51 40.19 27.90
N ARG A 8 0.67 40.76 27.71
CA ARG A 8 0.97 42.17 27.94
C ARG A 8 1.76 42.74 26.77
N GLU A 9 1.76 44.06 26.69
CA GLU A 9 2.63 44.78 25.76
C GLU A 9 4.09 44.33 25.91
N PHE A 10 4.79 44.25 24.78
CA PHE A 10 6.18 43.77 24.64
C PHE A 10 6.44 42.33 25.09
N ASP A 11 5.41 41.54 25.37
CA ASP A 11 5.54 40.08 25.40
C ASP A 11 5.83 39.56 23.97
N ASP A 12 6.55 38.45 23.90
CA ASP A 12 7.06 37.87 22.66
C ASP A 12 5.95 37.18 21.88
N ILE A 13 6.04 37.25 20.55
CA ILE A 13 5.26 36.40 19.65
C ILE A 13 6.20 35.46 18.89
N ALA A 14 5.73 34.25 18.61
CA ALA A 14 6.52 33.23 17.94
C ALA A 14 5.71 32.48 16.89
N HIS A 15 6.38 32.08 15.82
CA HIS A 15 5.84 31.11 14.87
C HIS A 15 6.24 29.70 15.25
N THR A 16 5.48 28.73 14.74
CA THR A 16 5.86 27.33 14.85
C THR A 16 6.89 26.99 13.77
N ALA A 17 7.58 25.87 13.91
CA ALA A 17 8.48 25.37 12.86
C ALA A 17 7.73 24.56 11.77
N SER A 18 6.45 24.85 11.50
CA SER A 18 5.58 23.99 10.67
C SER A 18 6.13 23.75 9.27
N LYS A 19 6.72 24.77 8.64
CA LYS A 19 7.39 24.65 7.33
C LYS A 19 8.57 23.67 7.36
N ALA A 20 9.39 23.68 8.41
CA ALA A 20 10.52 22.77 8.55
C ALA A 20 10.04 21.33 8.76
N TRP A 21 9.01 21.13 9.59
CA TRP A 21 8.39 19.82 9.78
C TRP A 21 7.71 19.29 8.52
N MET A 22 7.18 20.15 7.66
CA MET A 22 6.63 19.76 6.36
C MET A 22 7.72 19.18 5.46
N VAL A 23 8.86 19.85 5.36
CA VAL A 23 10.02 19.36 4.59
C VAL A 23 10.57 18.05 5.18
N ALA A 24 10.69 17.98 6.51
CA ALA A 24 11.14 16.76 7.20
C ALA A 24 10.17 15.59 6.97
N GLY A 25 8.85 15.84 6.97
CA GLY A 25 7.83 14.84 6.67
C GLY A 25 7.93 14.30 5.25
N LEU A 26 8.16 15.18 4.25
CA LEU A 26 8.38 14.79 2.86
C LEU A 26 9.63 13.90 2.73
N ILE A 27 10.76 14.34 3.27
CA ILE A 27 12.03 13.62 3.20
C ILE A 27 11.92 12.27 3.92
N GLY A 28 11.35 12.26 5.14
CA GLY A 28 11.13 11.04 5.90
C GLY A 28 10.23 10.06 5.17
N GLY A 29 9.13 10.53 4.59
CA GLY A 29 8.22 9.71 3.77
C GLY A 29 8.92 9.12 2.55
N ALA A 30 9.74 9.89 1.84
CA ALA A 30 10.50 9.42 0.68
C ALA A 30 11.55 8.36 1.07
N ILE A 31 12.29 8.58 2.16
CA ILE A 31 13.30 7.63 2.66
C ILE A 31 12.63 6.33 3.11
N LEU A 32 11.54 6.40 3.88
CA LEU A 32 10.78 5.23 4.31
C LEU A 32 10.21 4.47 3.13
N GLY A 33 9.69 5.19 2.13
CA GLY A 33 9.21 4.62 0.87
C GLY A 33 10.30 3.83 0.15
N ALA A 34 11.45 4.46 -0.09
CA ALA A 34 12.59 3.82 -0.75
C ALA A 34 13.13 2.62 0.02
N ALA A 35 13.32 2.76 1.34
CA ALA A 35 13.80 1.67 2.19
C ALA A 35 12.84 0.48 2.19
N ALA A 36 11.53 0.72 2.24
CA ALA A 36 10.55 -0.35 2.24
C ALA A 36 10.50 -1.08 0.88
N VAL A 37 10.71 -0.39 -0.25
CA VAL A 37 10.86 -1.05 -1.57
C VAL A 37 12.08 -1.96 -1.58
N VAL A 38 13.22 -1.48 -1.10
CA VAL A 38 14.48 -2.26 -1.04
C VAL A 38 14.32 -3.51 -0.15
N VAL A 39 13.74 -3.35 1.04
CA VAL A 39 13.58 -4.45 2.00
C VAL A 39 12.57 -5.50 1.52
N THR A 40 11.51 -5.08 0.85
CA THR A 40 10.42 -5.98 0.45
C THR A 40 10.54 -6.52 -0.98
N GLY A 41 11.60 -6.11 -1.71
CA GLY A 41 11.76 -6.46 -3.12
C GLY A 41 10.61 -5.96 -3.98
N GLY A 42 9.95 -4.87 -3.57
CA GLY A 42 8.77 -4.34 -4.25
C GLY A 42 7.48 -5.15 -4.05
N THR A 43 7.46 -6.22 -3.24
CA THR A 43 6.25 -7.04 -3.05
C THR A 43 5.22 -6.40 -2.09
N ALA A 44 5.64 -5.45 -1.25
CA ALA A 44 4.78 -4.82 -0.25
C ALA A 44 4.25 -3.44 -0.67
N LEU A 45 3.98 -3.20 -1.96
CA LEU A 45 3.59 -1.89 -2.50
C LEU A 45 2.44 -1.22 -1.74
N VAL A 46 1.47 -2.00 -1.25
CA VAL A 46 0.35 -1.48 -0.45
C VAL A 46 0.82 -0.85 0.86
N VAL A 47 1.77 -1.49 1.55
CA VAL A 47 2.29 -1.00 2.83
C VAL A 47 3.20 0.21 2.59
N VAL A 48 4.03 0.16 1.55
CA VAL A 48 4.90 1.28 1.15
C VAL A 48 4.07 2.50 0.76
N ALA A 49 3.09 2.31 -0.14
CA ALA A 49 2.17 3.34 -0.59
C ALA A 49 1.38 3.95 0.57
N ALA A 50 0.91 3.11 1.50
CA ALA A 50 0.15 3.58 2.65
C ALA A 50 1.01 4.35 3.66
N ALA A 51 2.26 3.94 3.89
CA ALA A 51 3.18 4.68 4.75
C ALA A 51 3.53 6.05 4.15
N ALA A 52 3.80 6.10 2.84
CA ALA A 52 4.04 7.33 2.10
C ALA A 52 2.79 8.23 2.04
N ALA A 53 1.60 7.65 1.86
CA ALA A 53 0.32 8.36 1.88
C ALA A 53 0.03 8.95 3.25
N GLY A 54 0.16 8.14 4.31
CA GLY A 54 -0.08 8.60 5.68
C GLY A 54 0.82 9.78 6.07
N ALA A 55 2.06 9.82 5.56
CA ALA A 55 2.98 10.94 5.76
C ALA A 55 2.55 12.24 5.04
N THR A 56 1.70 12.16 4.02
CA THR A 56 1.28 13.31 3.19
C THR A 56 -0.18 13.70 3.37
N THR A 57 -1.04 12.83 3.89
CA THR A 57 -2.51 13.03 3.95
C THR A 57 -3.07 13.50 5.28
N ALA A 58 -2.33 13.36 6.39
CA ALA A 58 -2.85 13.72 7.72
C ALA A 58 -2.75 15.23 8.01
N GLY A 59 -3.44 16.06 7.23
CA GLY A 59 -3.53 17.53 7.43
C GLY A 59 -2.20 18.27 7.31
N GLY A 60 -1.28 17.75 6.49
CA GLY A 60 0.11 18.18 6.51
C GLY A 60 0.77 17.71 7.81
N VAL A 61 1.43 16.55 7.79
CA VAL A 61 2.19 16.05 8.96
C VAL A 61 3.13 17.12 9.52
N GLY A 62 3.63 18.01 8.66
CA GLY A 62 4.38 19.19 9.08
C GLY A 62 3.64 20.16 9.99
N GLU A 63 2.41 20.52 9.65
CA GLU A 63 1.57 21.44 10.43
C GLU A 63 1.10 20.80 11.74
N VAL A 64 0.75 19.51 11.70
CA VAL A 64 0.37 18.75 12.89
C VAL A 64 1.55 18.61 13.86
N LEU A 65 2.74 18.25 13.36
CA LEU A 65 3.95 18.14 14.17
C LEU A 65 4.44 19.51 14.65
N GLY A 66 4.42 20.53 13.78
CA GLY A 66 4.82 21.90 14.12
C GLY A 66 3.95 22.55 15.18
N SER A 67 2.66 22.21 15.22
CA SER A 67 1.75 22.71 16.25
C SER A 67 1.79 21.93 17.58
N MET A 68 2.61 20.87 17.70
CA MET A 68 2.76 20.14 18.96
C MET A 68 3.37 21.04 20.04
N SER A 69 2.98 20.83 21.30
CA SER A 69 3.53 21.65 22.40
C SER A 69 5.05 21.50 22.58
N TRP A 70 5.64 20.37 22.18
CA TRP A 70 7.08 20.12 22.23
C TRP A 70 7.83 20.66 21.01
N ALA A 71 7.13 21.05 19.95
CA ALA A 71 7.76 21.53 18.73
C ALA A 71 8.45 22.87 18.99
N PRO A 72 9.65 23.09 18.41
CA PRO A 72 10.36 24.36 18.54
C PRO A 72 9.52 25.53 18.03
N ARG A 73 9.61 26.63 18.76
CA ARG A 73 9.09 27.94 18.40
C ARG A 73 10.26 28.90 18.30
N HIS A 74 10.19 29.82 17.36
CA HIS A 74 11.17 30.89 17.24
C HIS A 74 10.46 32.23 17.40
N VAL A 75 11.03 33.09 18.23
CA VAL A 75 10.49 34.43 18.47
C VAL A 75 10.67 35.25 17.20
N THR A 76 9.56 35.76 16.68
CA THR A 76 9.52 36.53 15.42
C THR A 76 9.18 37.99 15.64
N GLY A 77 8.80 38.37 16.87
CA GLY A 77 8.58 39.76 17.21
C GLY A 77 7.92 39.93 18.57
N LYS A 78 7.18 41.03 18.75
CA LYS A 78 6.58 41.42 20.04
C LYS A 78 5.21 42.06 19.87
N LEU A 79 4.42 42.01 20.93
CA LEU A 79 3.19 42.81 21.06
C LEU A 79 3.53 44.29 21.26
N THR A 80 2.80 45.19 20.61
CA THR A 80 3.16 46.61 20.53
C THR A 80 2.04 47.59 20.90
N ASP A 81 0.82 47.09 21.13
CA ASP A 81 -0.32 47.93 21.47
C ASP A 81 -1.23 47.21 22.45
N GLY A 82 -1.54 47.86 23.59
CA GLY A 82 -2.29 47.29 24.70
C GLY A 82 -3.45 48.16 25.16
N SER A 83 -4.06 47.82 26.29
CA SER A 83 -5.11 48.61 26.90
C SER A 83 -4.57 49.95 27.44
N PRO A 84 -5.30 51.07 27.24
CA PRO A 84 -4.88 52.37 27.76
C PRO A 84 -5.04 52.51 29.29
N ASN A 85 -5.80 51.61 29.94
CA ASN A 85 -6.15 51.77 31.36
C ASN A 85 -6.13 50.46 32.17
N VAL A 86 -5.94 49.30 31.54
CA VAL A 86 -5.74 48.02 32.23
C VAL A 86 -4.28 47.61 32.10
N ILE A 87 -3.59 47.62 33.24
CA ILE A 87 -2.15 47.36 33.33
C ILE A 87 -1.93 46.08 34.15
N ILE A 88 -1.04 45.21 33.67
CA ILE A 88 -0.63 43.97 34.33
C ILE A 88 0.89 44.01 34.45
N ASN A 89 1.42 44.04 35.68
CA ASN A 89 2.86 44.14 35.95
C ASN A 89 3.51 45.28 35.15
N ASP A 90 2.98 46.50 35.30
CA ASP A 90 3.47 47.73 34.68
C ASP A 90 3.48 47.75 33.13
N ARG A 91 2.81 46.79 32.49
CA ARG A 91 2.63 46.73 31.04
C ARG A 91 1.15 46.71 30.67
N ALA A 92 0.77 47.37 29.59
CA ALA A 92 -0.60 47.38 29.12
C ALA A 92 -1.09 45.96 28.78
N ALA A 93 -2.29 45.60 29.22
CA ALA A 93 -2.87 44.29 28.96
C ALA A 93 -3.36 44.16 27.51
N ILE A 94 -3.29 42.96 26.93
CA ILE A 94 -3.57 42.74 25.51
C ILE A 94 -5.02 42.29 25.27
N ARG A 95 -5.61 42.83 24.21
CA ARG A 95 -7.01 42.62 23.81
C ARG A 95 -7.08 41.99 22.42
N ALA A 96 -7.84 40.92 22.28
CA ALA A 96 -8.19 40.40 20.96
C ALA A 96 -8.96 41.46 20.15
N HIS A 97 -8.95 41.37 18.81
CA HIS A 97 -9.52 42.29 17.84
C HIS A 97 -8.92 43.70 17.77
N LEU A 98 -8.25 44.17 18.83
CA LEU A 98 -7.82 45.56 18.94
C LEU A 98 -6.32 45.71 19.10
N SER A 99 -5.69 44.91 19.97
CA SER A 99 -4.24 44.97 20.17
C SER A 99 -3.48 44.42 18.97
N THR A 100 -2.27 44.93 18.77
CA THR A 100 -1.43 44.56 17.63
C THR A 100 -0.02 44.14 18.03
N GLY A 101 0.59 43.25 17.24
CA GLY A 101 1.98 42.84 17.33
C GLY A 101 2.74 43.12 16.04
N GLU A 102 4.05 43.31 16.17
CA GLU A 102 4.98 43.43 15.05
C GLU A 102 5.63 42.05 14.83
N CYS A 103 5.49 41.49 13.63
CA CYS A 103 6.06 40.20 13.26
C CYS A 103 7.08 40.38 12.13
N GLY A 104 8.32 39.94 12.35
CA GLY A 104 9.42 40.07 11.39
C GLY A 104 9.36 39.13 10.19
N GLU A 105 8.45 38.15 10.18
CA GLU A 105 8.29 37.22 9.05
C GLU A 105 7.28 37.69 7.99
N HIS A 106 6.60 38.81 8.24
CA HIS A 106 5.61 39.37 7.33
C HIS A 106 5.90 40.84 7.06
N SER A 107 6.05 41.20 5.78
CA SER A 107 6.20 42.58 5.36
C SER A 107 4.85 43.30 5.39
N GLY A 108 4.76 44.44 6.09
CA GLY A 108 3.83 45.51 5.69
C GLY A 108 2.61 45.82 6.55
N SER A 109 2.37 45.18 7.70
CA SER A 109 1.40 45.69 8.69
C SER A 109 1.57 45.03 10.04
N LYS A 110 1.25 45.77 11.11
CA LYS A 110 1.09 45.16 12.43
C LYS A 110 -0.05 44.14 12.37
N GLN A 111 0.13 43.00 13.02
CA GLN A 111 -0.80 41.89 13.04
C GLN A 111 -1.73 42.05 14.24
N LEU A 112 -3.03 41.85 14.04
CA LEU A 112 -4.01 41.94 15.13
C LEU A 112 -3.94 40.68 15.98
N VAL A 113 -4.21 40.80 17.27
CA VAL A 113 -4.43 39.65 18.14
C VAL A 113 -5.83 39.12 17.83
N ALA A 114 -5.92 37.89 17.33
CA ALA A 114 -7.13 37.31 16.77
C ALA A 114 -7.84 36.34 17.72
N GLU A 115 -7.23 35.99 18.85
CA GLU A 115 -7.82 35.11 19.87
C GLU A 115 -7.77 35.73 21.27
N GLY A 116 -8.73 35.34 22.11
CA GLY A 116 -8.73 35.69 23.53
C GLY A 116 -9.66 34.83 24.37
N SER A 117 -9.92 35.24 25.60
CA SER A 117 -10.82 34.56 26.53
C SER A 117 -12.30 34.81 26.22
N ILE A 118 -13.11 33.76 26.20
CA ILE A 118 -14.59 33.86 26.15
C ILE A 118 -15.21 34.39 27.46
N LYS A 119 -14.43 34.51 28.55
CA LYS A 119 -14.96 34.87 29.89
C LYS A 119 -14.47 36.20 30.41
N VAL A 120 -13.26 36.61 30.03
CA VAL A 120 -12.61 37.80 30.58
C VAL A 120 -12.42 38.81 29.46
N TYR A 121 -12.93 40.01 29.69
CA TYR A 121 -12.92 41.10 28.74
C TYR A 121 -12.15 42.29 29.32
N ILE A 122 -11.38 42.97 28.47
CA ILE A 122 -10.64 44.18 28.78
C ILE A 122 -11.10 45.24 27.77
N ASN A 123 -11.73 46.29 28.29
CA ASN A 123 -12.39 47.33 27.48
C ASN A 123 -13.35 46.73 26.44
N ASP A 124 -14.22 45.80 26.86
CA ASP A 124 -15.21 45.12 26.03
C ASP A 124 -14.67 44.16 24.96
N PHE A 125 -13.35 43.93 24.91
CA PHE A 125 -12.71 42.96 24.01
C PHE A 125 -12.16 41.75 24.78
N PRO A 126 -12.18 40.52 24.21
CA PRO A 126 -11.61 39.34 24.86
C PRO A 126 -10.16 39.54 25.28
N ALA A 127 -9.82 39.16 26.52
CA ALA A 127 -8.45 39.30 27.02
C ALA A 127 -7.54 38.21 26.46
N ALA A 128 -6.39 38.59 25.90
CA ALA A 128 -5.44 37.68 25.28
C ALA A 128 -4.43 37.12 26.29
N ARG A 129 -3.88 35.95 25.99
CA ARG A 129 -3.06 35.13 26.89
C ARG A 129 -1.94 34.42 26.13
N ILE A 130 -1.01 33.84 26.87
CA ILE A 130 -0.02 32.93 26.29
C ILE A 130 -0.71 31.82 25.48
N GLY A 131 -0.21 31.61 24.27
CA GLY A 131 -0.74 30.65 23.30
C GLY A 131 -1.90 31.16 22.44
N ASP A 132 -2.53 32.30 22.73
CA ASP A 132 -3.54 32.92 21.84
C ASP A 132 -2.85 33.42 20.55
N LEU A 133 -3.56 33.35 19.42
CA LEU A 133 -3.01 33.62 18.09
C LEU A 133 -3.25 35.06 17.60
N LEU A 134 -2.34 35.53 16.75
CA LEU A 134 -2.48 36.74 15.93
C LEU A 134 -3.03 36.38 14.53
N THR A 135 -3.46 37.37 13.76
CA THR A 135 -3.95 37.23 12.38
C THR A 135 -2.96 36.54 11.44
N CYS A 136 -1.67 36.57 11.75
CA CYS A 136 -0.64 35.87 10.99
C CYS A 136 -0.38 34.41 11.42
N SER A 137 -1.13 33.87 12.39
CA SER A 137 -0.84 32.61 13.10
C SER A 137 0.39 32.61 14.00
N ALA A 138 0.98 33.77 14.31
CA ALA A 138 1.95 33.84 15.40
C ALA A 138 1.22 33.62 16.73
N GLU A 139 1.78 32.82 17.63
CA GLU A 139 1.27 32.67 18.99
C GLU A 139 1.97 33.63 19.94
N ILE A 140 1.24 34.07 20.97
CA ILE A 140 1.82 34.81 22.09
C ILE A 140 2.68 33.84 22.91
N ALA A 141 3.99 34.03 22.89
CA ALA A 141 4.98 33.08 23.42
C ALA A 141 5.40 33.36 24.86
N SER A 142 5.21 34.59 25.35
CA SER A 142 5.44 34.95 26.75
C SER A 142 4.26 35.71 27.34
N GLY A 143 4.21 35.77 28.67
CA GLY A 143 3.08 36.33 29.40
C GLY A 143 3.46 36.69 30.84
N SER A 144 2.48 37.17 31.59
CA SER A 144 2.63 37.44 33.02
C SER A 144 2.99 36.18 33.82
N SER A 145 3.91 36.31 34.77
CA SER A 145 4.35 35.20 35.63
C SER A 145 3.39 34.91 36.79
N ASN A 146 2.47 35.83 37.10
CA ASN A 146 1.63 35.78 38.30
C ASN A 146 0.17 36.20 38.07
N VAL A 147 -0.19 36.61 36.85
CA VAL A 147 -1.58 36.94 36.50
C VAL A 147 -2.04 35.98 35.42
N PHE A 148 -3.12 35.26 35.73
CA PHE A 148 -3.69 34.24 34.87
C PHE A 148 -5.13 34.58 34.51
N ILE A 149 -5.50 34.29 33.27
CA ILE A 149 -6.83 34.56 32.72
C ILE A 149 -7.44 33.23 32.28
N GLY A 150 -8.58 32.88 32.91
CA GLY A 150 -9.34 31.67 32.58
C GLY A 150 -10.26 31.84 31.37
N GLY A 151 -10.93 30.74 31.00
CA GLY A 151 -11.91 30.69 29.91
C GLY A 151 -11.40 29.97 28.66
N SER A 152 -12.32 29.43 27.86
CA SER A 152 -11.95 28.87 26.55
C SER A 152 -11.50 29.95 25.59
N LYS A 153 -10.77 29.56 24.55
CA LYS A 153 -10.40 30.46 23.44
C LYS A 153 -11.62 30.81 22.60
N ILE A 154 -11.70 32.06 22.18
CA ILE A 154 -12.60 32.52 21.12
C ILE A 154 -11.78 33.25 20.06
N GLN A 155 -12.07 32.98 18.79
CA GLN A 155 -11.48 33.66 17.65
C GLN A 155 -12.33 34.89 17.31
N THR A 156 -11.71 36.07 17.28
CA THR A 156 -12.36 37.36 16.96
C THR A 156 -12.13 37.78 15.52
N ASP A 157 -11.03 37.34 14.90
CA ASP A 157 -10.60 37.75 13.57
C ASP A 157 -10.10 36.56 12.75
N ASP A 158 -10.09 36.70 11.43
CA ASP A 158 -9.57 35.67 10.54
C ASP A 158 -8.06 35.47 10.75
N ILE A 159 -7.67 34.20 10.94
CA ILE A 159 -6.29 33.80 11.15
C ILE A 159 -5.77 33.19 9.84
N ASN A 160 -4.73 33.81 9.28
CA ASN A 160 -4.05 33.28 8.11
C ASN A 160 -3.13 32.14 8.53
N PRO A 161 -3.35 30.89 8.09
CA PRO A 161 -2.55 29.75 8.50
C PRO A 161 -1.09 29.88 8.07
N GLU A 162 -0.17 29.38 8.89
CA GLU A 162 1.27 29.45 8.62
C GLU A 162 1.66 28.74 7.30
N ILE A 163 0.91 27.68 6.95
CA ILE A 163 0.97 27.02 5.65
C ILE A 163 -0.35 27.28 4.92
N PRO A 164 -0.34 28.03 3.80
CA PRO A 164 -1.55 28.25 3.02
C PRO A 164 -2.18 26.93 2.55
N GLY A 165 -3.51 26.84 2.55
CA GLY A 165 -4.21 25.60 2.20
C GLY A 165 -3.89 25.05 0.80
N TRP A 166 -3.59 25.93 -0.18
CA TRP A 166 -3.16 25.50 -1.52
C TRP A 166 -1.81 24.78 -1.51
N VAL A 167 -0.90 25.12 -0.58
CA VAL A 167 0.37 24.42 -0.38
C VAL A 167 0.11 23.02 0.16
N ASN A 168 -0.78 22.89 1.14
CA ASN A 168 -1.18 21.57 1.67
C ASN A 168 -1.78 20.67 0.56
N TRP A 169 -2.64 21.22 -0.31
CA TRP A 169 -3.19 20.48 -1.46
C TRP A 169 -2.14 20.13 -2.51
N LEU A 170 -1.21 21.04 -2.80
CA LEU A 170 -0.10 20.77 -3.72
C LEU A 170 0.77 19.63 -3.18
N MET A 171 1.13 19.66 -1.90
CA MET A 171 1.95 18.63 -1.26
C MET A 171 1.23 17.28 -1.21
N LEU A 172 -0.07 17.28 -0.97
CA LEU A 172 -0.89 16.07 -1.10
C LEU A 172 -0.83 15.50 -2.53
N GLY A 173 -0.94 16.35 -3.55
CA GLY A 173 -0.84 15.95 -4.95
C GLY A 173 0.53 15.38 -5.30
N VAL A 174 1.61 16.02 -4.84
CA VAL A 174 2.99 15.51 -4.99
C VAL A 174 3.15 14.15 -4.30
N GLY A 175 2.62 13.99 -3.09
CA GLY A 175 2.61 12.72 -2.36
C GLY A 175 1.86 11.62 -3.12
N ALA A 176 0.64 11.91 -3.58
CA ALA A 176 -0.18 10.98 -4.36
C ALA A 176 0.49 10.58 -5.68
N ALA A 177 1.11 11.54 -6.38
CA ALA A 177 1.86 11.28 -7.61
C ALA A 177 3.08 10.38 -7.35
N ALA A 178 3.85 10.64 -6.27
CA ALA A 178 4.97 9.80 -5.88
C ALA A 178 4.52 8.36 -5.57
N ILE A 179 3.36 8.18 -4.93
CA ILE A 179 2.79 6.86 -4.70
C ILE A 179 2.40 6.19 -6.03
N GLY A 180 1.83 6.94 -6.99
CA GLY A 180 1.50 6.43 -8.31
C GLY A 180 2.70 6.02 -9.16
N VAL A 181 3.92 6.46 -8.82
CA VAL A 181 5.16 5.94 -9.41
C VAL A 181 5.50 4.55 -8.87
N LEU A 182 5.20 4.30 -7.59
CA LEU A 182 5.52 3.06 -6.90
C LEU A 182 4.42 2.00 -7.03
N ALA A 183 3.16 2.42 -7.11
CA ALA A 183 1.99 1.57 -7.09
C ALA A 183 0.99 1.97 -8.19
N THR A 184 -0.05 1.17 -8.36
CA THR A 184 -1.09 1.46 -9.36
C THR A 184 -1.85 2.75 -9.04
N PRO A 185 -2.48 3.39 -10.05
CA PRO A 185 -3.33 4.56 -9.81
C PRO A 185 -4.45 4.32 -8.80
N ALA A 186 -5.03 3.12 -8.78
CA ALA A 186 -6.09 2.75 -7.84
C ALA A 186 -5.57 2.74 -6.39
N ILE A 187 -4.40 2.13 -6.16
CA ILE A 187 -3.74 2.14 -4.84
C ILE A 187 -3.38 3.57 -4.43
N ALA A 188 -2.81 4.38 -5.34
CA ALA A 188 -2.41 5.75 -5.02
C ALA A 188 -3.61 6.61 -4.59
N VAL A 189 -4.69 6.59 -5.38
CA VAL A 189 -5.90 7.37 -5.08
C VAL A 189 -6.56 6.89 -3.79
N LEU A 190 -6.78 5.58 -3.64
CA LEU A 190 -7.52 5.07 -2.49
C LEU A 190 -6.70 5.15 -1.19
N SER A 191 -5.38 4.98 -1.23
CA SER A 191 -4.52 5.21 -0.05
C SER A 191 -4.55 6.67 0.38
N THR A 192 -4.57 7.61 -0.58
CA THR A 192 -4.63 9.04 -0.29
C THR A 192 -5.98 9.42 0.33
N LEU A 193 -7.09 8.98 -0.28
CA LEU A 193 -8.45 9.22 0.24
C LEU A 193 -8.68 8.54 1.59
N GLY A 194 -8.20 7.30 1.73
CA GLY A 194 -8.23 6.58 3.00
C GLY A 194 -7.48 7.35 4.08
N GLY A 195 -6.32 7.92 3.76
CA GLY A 195 -5.53 8.72 4.69
C GLY A 195 -6.23 10.01 5.14
N LEU A 196 -6.88 10.73 4.23
CA LEU A 196 -7.69 11.90 4.58
C LEU A 196 -8.86 11.53 5.49
N GLY A 197 -9.63 10.49 5.11
CA GLY A 197 -10.78 10.03 5.87
C GLY A 197 -10.41 9.49 7.25
N GLY A 198 -9.32 8.71 7.32
CA GLY A 198 -8.78 8.18 8.56
C GLY A 198 -8.26 9.29 9.47
N GLY A 199 -7.58 10.30 8.93
CA GLY A 199 -7.09 11.44 9.69
C GLY A 199 -8.21 12.25 10.31
N TYR A 200 -9.27 12.53 9.54
CA TYR A 200 -10.47 13.20 10.04
C TYR A 200 -11.15 12.40 11.16
N ALA A 201 -11.37 11.10 10.96
CA ALA A 201 -11.96 10.23 11.97
C ALA A 201 -11.09 10.16 13.23
N GLY A 202 -9.77 10.06 13.07
CA GLY A 202 -8.80 10.08 14.16
C GLY A 202 -8.83 11.37 14.96
N SER A 203 -8.91 12.53 14.28
CA SER A 203 -9.03 13.84 14.93
C SER A 203 -10.34 13.97 15.71
N TYR A 204 -11.46 13.54 15.12
CA TYR A 204 -12.78 13.60 15.75
C TYR A 204 -12.85 12.73 17.02
N ILE A 205 -12.40 11.47 16.92
CA ILE A 205 -12.36 10.55 18.06
C ILE A 205 -11.38 11.07 19.12
N GLY A 206 -10.20 11.52 18.69
CA GLY A 206 -9.19 12.08 19.58
C GLY A 206 -9.66 13.32 20.33
N GLY A 207 -10.40 14.21 19.67
CA GLY A 207 -10.97 15.42 20.30
C GLY A 207 -11.99 15.07 21.37
N ARG A 208 -12.83 14.05 21.14
CA ARG A 208 -13.78 13.56 22.15
C ARG A 208 -13.12 12.86 23.33
N LEU A 209 -12.06 12.08 23.09
CA LEU A 209 -11.40 11.29 24.14
C LEU A 209 -10.41 12.10 24.97
N PHE A 210 -9.69 13.04 24.34
CA PHE A 210 -8.56 13.72 24.94
C PHE A 210 -8.75 15.23 25.07
N GLY A 211 -9.80 15.80 24.47
CA GLY A 211 -10.06 17.23 24.42
C GLY A 211 -9.49 17.86 23.15
N GLU A 212 -10.20 18.89 22.67
CA GLU A 212 -9.84 19.64 21.48
C GLU A 212 -8.51 20.40 21.65
N GLY A 213 -7.68 20.40 20.61
CA GLY A 213 -6.38 21.07 20.57
C GLY A 213 -5.24 20.33 21.30
N THR A 214 -5.52 19.21 21.97
CA THR A 214 -4.50 18.47 22.71
C THR A 214 -3.52 17.72 21.81
N ASN A 215 -2.27 17.53 22.25
CA ASN A 215 -1.29 16.72 21.52
C ASN A 215 -1.80 15.29 21.25
N LYS A 216 -2.61 14.72 22.15
CA LYS A 216 -3.16 13.36 21.98
C LYS A 216 -4.18 13.28 20.85
N GLN A 217 -5.02 14.32 20.67
CA GLN A 217 -5.88 14.43 19.50
C GLN A 217 -5.05 14.48 18.21
N LYS A 218 -4.00 15.31 18.19
CA LYS A 218 -3.09 15.45 17.04
C LYS A 218 -2.44 14.11 16.67
N TRP A 219 -2.01 13.33 17.66
CA TRP A 219 -1.51 11.96 17.42
C TRP A 219 -2.59 11.01 16.92
N SER A 220 -3.81 11.12 17.44
CA SER A 220 -4.94 10.30 16.98
C SER A 220 -5.28 10.58 15.52
N MET A 221 -5.17 11.84 15.08
CA MET A 221 -5.28 12.24 13.67
C MET A 221 -4.18 11.59 12.81
N LEU A 222 -2.92 11.64 13.22
CA LEU A 222 -1.82 11.01 12.48
C LEU A 222 -1.98 9.49 12.36
N ILE A 223 -2.33 8.82 13.46
CA ILE A 223 -2.55 7.36 13.49
C ILE A 223 -3.76 6.99 12.63
N GLY A 224 -4.86 7.74 12.76
CA GLY A 224 -6.05 7.55 11.94
C GLY A 224 -5.72 7.67 10.46
N GLY A 225 -4.91 8.67 10.07
CA GLY A 225 -4.45 8.85 8.70
C GLY A 225 -3.67 7.65 8.19
N LEU A 226 -2.69 7.17 8.94
CA LEU A 226 -1.91 5.99 8.54
C LEU A 226 -2.78 4.73 8.37
N VAL A 227 -3.69 4.47 9.32
CA VAL A 227 -4.62 3.33 9.26
C VAL A 227 -5.56 3.45 8.07
N GLY A 228 -6.08 4.64 7.84
CA GLY A 228 -6.92 4.95 6.69
C GLY A 228 -6.20 4.72 5.37
N SER A 229 -4.95 5.17 5.25
CA SER A 229 -4.13 4.91 4.06
C SER A 229 -3.87 3.44 3.81
N LEU A 230 -3.61 2.65 4.85
CA LEU A 230 -3.44 1.20 4.73
C LEU A 230 -4.72 0.51 4.26
N ALA A 231 -5.87 0.90 4.81
CA ALA A 231 -7.16 0.38 4.39
C ALA A 231 -7.45 0.76 2.93
N GLY A 232 -7.18 2.01 2.55
CA GLY A 232 -7.30 2.51 1.18
C GLY A 232 -6.43 1.76 0.18
N GLY A 233 -5.15 1.53 0.50
CA GLY A 233 -4.24 0.77 -0.35
C GLY A 233 -4.65 -0.69 -0.55
N LYS A 234 -5.15 -1.35 0.52
CA LYS A 234 -5.75 -2.69 0.40
C LYS A 234 -7.00 -2.66 -0.47
N GLY A 235 -7.82 -1.62 -0.36
CA GLY A 235 -8.97 -1.39 -1.24
C GLY A 235 -8.56 -1.25 -2.70
N GLY A 236 -7.50 -0.49 -2.98
CA GLY A 236 -6.93 -0.35 -4.33
C GLY A 236 -6.42 -1.66 -4.91
N ALA A 237 -5.68 -2.46 -4.14
CA ALA A 237 -5.24 -3.77 -4.58
C ALA A 237 -6.42 -4.72 -4.88
N ARG A 238 -7.48 -4.67 -4.07
CA ARG A 238 -8.72 -5.43 -4.34
C ARG A 238 -9.43 -4.96 -5.59
N PHE A 239 -9.49 -3.64 -5.83
CA PHE A 239 -10.07 -3.08 -7.03
C PHE A 239 -9.28 -3.49 -8.28
N ASP A 240 -7.95 -3.44 -8.23
CA ASP A 240 -7.10 -3.91 -9.33
C ASP A 240 -7.28 -5.40 -9.58
N SER A 241 -7.34 -6.21 -8.52
CA SER A 241 -7.65 -7.64 -8.63
C SER A 241 -9.01 -7.87 -9.28
N TRP A 242 -10.09 -7.22 -8.83
CA TRP A 242 -11.41 -7.34 -9.44
C TRP A 242 -11.43 -6.91 -10.91
N ARG A 243 -10.79 -5.77 -11.23
CA ARG A 243 -10.65 -5.27 -12.61
C ARG A 243 -9.81 -6.21 -13.47
N SER A 244 -8.86 -6.94 -12.88
CA SER A 244 -8.06 -7.93 -13.57
C SER A 244 -8.87 -9.20 -13.85
N VAL A 245 -9.65 -9.69 -12.88
CA VAL A 245 -10.50 -10.88 -13.01
C VAL A 245 -11.50 -10.73 -14.16
N GLY A 246 -12.23 -9.61 -14.24
CA GLY A 246 -13.17 -9.39 -15.34
C GLY A 246 -12.51 -9.23 -16.73
N ARG A 247 -11.20 -8.93 -16.77
CA ARG A 247 -10.43 -8.87 -18.03
C ARG A 247 -9.90 -10.25 -18.43
N TYR A 248 -9.54 -11.07 -17.45
CA TYR A 248 -8.87 -12.35 -17.66
C TYR A 248 -9.81 -13.57 -17.61
N GLU A 249 -11.07 -13.42 -17.20
CA GLU A 249 -12.09 -14.47 -17.34
C GLU A 249 -12.21 -14.95 -18.80
N THR A 250 -12.01 -14.04 -19.76
CA THR A 250 -12.01 -14.36 -21.19
C THR A 250 -10.71 -14.98 -21.71
N THR A 251 -9.65 -15.03 -20.90
CA THR A 251 -8.32 -15.58 -21.23
C THR A 251 -7.90 -16.68 -20.27
N ASN A 252 -8.88 -17.37 -19.64
CA ASN A 252 -8.63 -18.43 -18.65
C ASN A 252 -7.69 -18.00 -17.49
N GLY A 253 -7.74 -16.73 -17.10
CA GLY A 253 -6.92 -16.17 -16.02
C GLY A 253 -5.45 -15.89 -16.41
N VAL A 254 -5.13 -15.80 -17.71
CA VAL A 254 -3.79 -15.47 -18.22
C VAL A 254 -3.69 -13.95 -18.41
N PRO A 255 -2.63 -13.28 -17.92
CA PRO A 255 -2.60 -11.82 -17.80
C PRO A 255 -2.30 -11.05 -19.10
N ILE A 256 -2.87 -11.49 -20.22
CA ILE A 256 -2.73 -10.86 -21.54
C ILE A 256 -4.07 -10.36 -22.07
N SER A 257 -4.05 -9.54 -23.13
CA SER A 257 -5.29 -9.08 -23.75
C SER A 257 -5.99 -10.25 -24.45
N LYS A 258 -7.33 -10.23 -24.49
CA LYS A 258 -8.10 -11.23 -25.22
C LYS A 258 -7.65 -11.35 -26.69
N ALA A 259 -7.42 -10.22 -27.36
CA ALA A 259 -6.92 -10.21 -28.73
C ALA A 259 -5.59 -10.95 -28.89
N LYS A 260 -4.63 -10.75 -27.96
CA LYS A 260 -3.34 -11.46 -28.00
C LYS A 260 -3.48 -12.95 -27.65
N PHE A 261 -4.39 -13.28 -26.73
CA PHE A 261 -4.72 -14.66 -26.38
C PHE A 261 -5.30 -15.42 -27.57
N ASP A 262 -6.34 -14.86 -28.20
CA ASP A 262 -7.00 -15.43 -29.38
C ASP A 262 -6.01 -15.54 -30.56
N GLU A 263 -5.20 -14.50 -30.79
CA GLU A 263 -4.11 -14.51 -31.79
C GLU A 263 -3.20 -15.73 -31.62
N ILE A 264 -2.70 -16.01 -30.41
CA ILE A 264 -1.77 -17.13 -30.16
C ILE A 264 -2.48 -18.48 -30.28
N VAL A 265 -3.74 -18.59 -29.84
CA VAL A 265 -4.54 -19.82 -29.97
C VAL A 265 -4.73 -20.18 -31.45
N GLU A 266 -4.96 -19.19 -32.31
CA GLU A 266 -5.17 -19.35 -33.75
C GLU A 266 -3.89 -19.64 -34.55
N MET A 267 -2.71 -19.38 -33.98
CA MET A 267 -1.42 -19.66 -34.65
C MET A 267 -1.19 -21.15 -34.87
N GLU A 268 -0.61 -21.48 -36.03
CA GLU A 268 -0.22 -22.84 -36.38
C GLU A 268 0.84 -23.38 -35.42
N LYS A 269 0.68 -24.66 -35.03
CA LYS A 269 1.65 -25.37 -34.20
C LYS A 269 3.03 -25.35 -34.85
N GLY A 270 4.06 -24.97 -34.09
CA GLY A 270 5.43 -24.74 -34.55
C GLY A 270 5.77 -23.26 -34.78
N THR A 271 4.77 -22.38 -34.88
CA THR A 271 4.96 -20.93 -35.09
C THR A 271 4.66 -20.08 -33.86
N ARG A 272 4.09 -20.67 -32.80
CA ARG A 272 3.64 -19.95 -31.60
C ARG A 272 4.84 -19.32 -30.88
N PRO A 273 4.72 -18.07 -30.39
CA PRO A 273 5.81 -17.38 -29.72
C PRO A 273 6.17 -18.02 -28.38
N ASP A 274 7.41 -17.84 -27.95
CA ASP A 274 7.85 -18.27 -26.63
C ASP A 274 7.08 -17.52 -25.52
N PRO A 275 6.55 -18.20 -24.47
CA PRO A 275 5.87 -17.60 -23.34
C PRO A 275 6.54 -16.35 -22.76
N ASP A 276 7.87 -16.33 -22.68
CA ASP A 276 8.64 -15.21 -22.12
C ASP A 276 8.54 -13.92 -22.96
N THR A 277 8.07 -14.01 -24.20
CA THR A 277 7.93 -12.86 -25.11
C THR A 277 6.61 -12.12 -24.97
N TYR A 278 5.58 -12.76 -24.39
CA TYR A 278 4.23 -12.18 -24.28
C TYR A 278 3.63 -12.24 -22.88
N LEU A 279 4.18 -13.05 -21.97
CA LEU A 279 3.76 -13.09 -20.57
C LEU A 279 4.57 -12.12 -19.71
N PRO A 280 3.94 -11.45 -18.72
CA PRO A 280 4.66 -10.68 -17.72
C PRO A 280 5.61 -11.58 -16.90
N LYS A 281 6.83 -11.11 -16.61
CA LYS A 281 7.83 -11.88 -15.85
C LYS A 281 7.31 -12.38 -14.50
N ASP A 282 6.66 -11.51 -13.73
CA ASP A 282 6.09 -11.88 -12.43
C ASP A 282 5.04 -12.99 -12.55
N TYR A 283 4.31 -13.08 -13.68
CA TYR A 283 3.39 -14.18 -13.91
C TYR A 283 4.14 -15.50 -14.15
N VAL A 284 5.18 -15.47 -14.97
CA VAL A 284 6.02 -16.64 -15.25
C VAL A 284 6.68 -17.16 -13.96
N GLU A 285 7.26 -16.25 -13.16
CA GLU A 285 7.91 -16.60 -11.89
C GLU A 285 6.91 -17.19 -10.88
N ASN A 286 5.75 -16.54 -10.67
CA ASN A 286 4.73 -17.05 -9.75
C ASN A 286 4.14 -18.38 -10.22
N HIS A 287 3.99 -18.58 -11.53
CA HIS A 287 3.53 -19.85 -12.11
C HIS A 287 4.53 -20.97 -11.83
N LEU A 288 5.80 -20.75 -12.13
CA LEU A 288 6.85 -21.75 -11.97
C LEU A 288 7.17 -22.07 -10.51
N LYS A 289 6.88 -21.13 -9.58
CA LYS A 289 7.00 -21.34 -8.15
C LYS A 289 6.19 -22.54 -7.64
N GLU A 290 5.01 -22.77 -8.22
CA GLU A 290 4.15 -23.92 -7.87
C GLU A 290 4.77 -25.27 -8.27
N PHE A 291 5.84 -25.26 -9.07
CA PHE A 291 6.57 -26.46 -9.50
C PHE A 291 7.96 -26.58 -8.85
N GLU A 292 8.34 -25.69 -7.93
CA GLU A 292 9.63 -25.75 -7.22
C GLU A 292 9.79 -27.03 -6.39
N SER A 293 8.68 -27.54 -5.81
CA SER A 293 8.66 -28.80 -5.05
C SER A 293 8.77 -30.03 -5.95
N GLY A 294 8.65 -29.85 -7.26
CA GLY A 294 8.63 -30.89 -8.28
C GLY A 294 7.36 -30.87 -9.11
N SER A 295 7.38 -31.71 -10.14
CA SER A 295 6.27 -31.86 -11.07
C SER A 295 5.96 -33.32 -11.32
N SER A 296 4.72 -33.65 -11.62
CA SER A 296 4.28 -35.03 -11.73
C SER A 296 3.41 -35.28 -12.94
N ARG A 297 3.45 -36.52 -13.44
CA ARG A 297 2.61 -37.04 -14.50
C ARG A 297 1.94 -38.34 -14.06
N ILE A 298 0.64 -38.46 -14.30
CA ILE A 298 -0.13 -39.69 -14.08
C ILE A 298 -0.38 -40.36 -15.43
N VAL A 299 0.04 -41.61 -15.57
CA VAL A 299 -0.16 -42.42 -16.79
C VAL A 299 -0.50 -43.86 -16.44
N THR A 300 -1.02 -44.60 -17.42
CA THR A 300 -1.18 -46.05 -17.30
C THR A 300 0.19 -46.75 -17.28
N ARG A 301 0.30 -47.85 -16.54
CA ARG A 301 1.55 -48.63 -16.41
C ARG A 301 2.03 -49.15 -17.76
N SER A 302 1.14 -49.72 -18.57
CA SER A 302 1.45 -50.19 -19.93
C SER A 302 2.05 -49.08 -20.81
N SER A 303 1.45 -47.88 -20.78
CA SER A 303 1.94 -46.74 -21.55
C SER A 303 3.32 -46.27 -21.06
N PHE A 304 3.56 -46.32 -19.76
CA PHE A 304 4.88 -46.04 -19.21
C PHE A 304 5.92 -47.08 -19.62
N GLU A 305 5.59 -48.37 -19.58
CA GLU A 305 6.49 -49.46 -19.97
C GLU A 305 6.84 -49.41 -21.48
N ASP A 306 5.85 -49.09 -22.32
CA ASP A 306 6.02 -49.03 -23.78
C ASP A 306 6.76 -47.77 -24.25
N TYR A 307 6.53 -46.60 -23.63
CA TYR A 307 6.97 -45.30 -24.14
C TYR A 307 7.89 -44.51 -23.20
N GLY A 308 7.98 -44.90 -21.93
CA GLY A 308 8.80 -44.23 -20.92
C GLY A 308 8.26 -42.86 -20.49
N ILE A 309 9.19 -41.96 -20.14
CA ILE A 309 8.88 -40.68 -19.47
C ILE A 309 8.60 -39.49 -20.39
N GLY A 310 8.81 -39.62 -21.71
CA GLY A 310 8.66 -38.48 -22.62
C GLY A 310 8.37 -38.87 -24.05
N LYS A 311 7.76 -37.93 -24.77
CA LYS A 311 7.26 -38.10 -26.14
C LYS A 311 8.37 -38.11 -27.20
N PRO A 312 8.10 -38.62 -28.42
CA PRO A 312 9.09 -38.70 -29.50
C PRO A 312 9.26 -37.34 -30.22
N ASP A 313 9.72 -36.32 -29.51
CA ASP A 313 10.04 -35.00 -30.05
C ASP A 313 11.41 -34.49 -29.59
N ALA A 314 11.85 -33.37 -30.15
CA ALA A 314 13.10 -32.73 -29.77
C ALA A 314 13.03 -32.32 -28.29
N GLY A 315 13.92 -32.86 -27.46
CA GLY A 315 13.92 -32.67 -26.00
C GLY A 315 12.98 -33.59 -25.21
N ARG A 316 12.27 -34.52 -25.87
CA ARG A 316 11.33 -35.46 -25.25
C ARG A 316 10.40 -34.77 -24.25
N SER A 317 9.66 -33.79 -24.72
CA SER A 317 8.82 -32.92 -23.90
C SER A 317 7.64 -33.69 -23.29
N GLU A 318 7.28 -33.32 -22.07
CA GLU A 318 6.16 -33.93 -21.36
C GLU A 318 5.39 -32.90 -20.55
N PHE A 319 4.07 -32.94 -20.66
CA PHE A 319 3.16 -32.11 -19.89
C PHE A 319 3.00 -32.67 -18.47
N VAL A 320 3.10 -31.78 -17.49
CA VAL A 320 3.15 -32.13 -16.07
C VAL A 320 2.28 -31.20 -15.22
N LEU A 321 1.80 -31.75 -14.12
CA LEU A 321 1.11 -31.06 -13.03
C LEU A 321 2.15 -30.69 -11.96
N SER A 322 1.84 -29.78 -11.04
CA SER A 322 2.67 -29.66 -9.83
C SER A 322 2.58 -30.95 -9.00
N LYS A 323 3.66 -31.29 -8.32
CA LYS A 323 3.72 -32.46 -7.45
C LYS A 323 2.60 -32.44 -6.41
N ASP A 324 2.38 -31.29 -5.79
CA ASP A 324 1.35 -31.11 -4.76
C ASP A 324 -0.07 -31.30 -5.33
N ASN A 325 -0.35 -30.81 -6.53
CA ASN A 325 -1.64 -31.01 -7.17
C ASN A 325 -1.88 -32.49 -7.54
N ALA A 326 -0.86 -33.18 -8.07
CA ALA A 326 -0.97 -34.61 -8.39
C ALA A 326 -1.25 -35.45 -7.14
N MET A 327 -0.56 -35.16 -6.02
CA MET A 327 -0.82 -35.84 -4.74
C MET A 327 -2.24 -35.57 -4.22
N ASN A 328 -2.73 -34.34 -4.33
CA ASN A 328 -4.10 -34.00 -3.93
C ASN A 328 -5.14 -34.76 -4.77
N ILE A 329 -4.95 -34.82 -6.09
CA ILE A 329 -5.83 -35.59 -7.00
C ILE A 329 -5.87 -37.06 -6.59
N ILE A 330 -4.70 -37.68 -6.36
CA ILE A 330 -4.61 -39.10 -5.98
C ILE A 330 -5.28 -39.35 -4.63
N ASN A 331 -5.00 -38.51 -3.63
CA ASN A 331 -5.53 -38.65 -2.28
C ASN A 331 -7.06 -38.50 -2.24
N GLU A 332 -7.60 -37.48 -2.91
CA GLU A 332 -9.04 -37.24 -2.96
C GLU A 332 -9.79 -38.31 -3.74
N SER A 333 -9.19 -38.82 -4.82
CA SER A 333 -9.74 -39.91 -5.62
C SER A 333 -9.51 -41.29 -5.01
N LYS A 334 -8.70 -41.41 -3.95
CA LYS A 334 -8.27 -42.68 -3.34
C LYS A 334 -7.70 -43.67 -4.38
N GLY A 335 -7.00 -43.14 -5.38
CA GLY A 335 -6.45 -43.94 -6.48
C GLY A 335 -7.45 -44.46 -7.52
N ASP A 336 -8.74 -44.06 -7.48
CA ASP A 336 -9.73 -44.47 -8.48
C ASP A 336 -9.45 -43.84 -9.87
N PRO A 337 -9.19 -44.65 -10.92
CA PRO A 337 -8.85 -44.14 -12.25
C PRO A 337 -9.92 -43.24 -12.88
N ILE A 338 -11.21 -43.50 -12.61
CA ILE A 338 -12.31 -42.71 -13.16
C ILE A 338 -12.37 -41.33 -12.49
N ALA A 339 -12.28 -41.27 -11.16
CA ALA A 339 -12.21 -40.01 -10.42
C ALA A 339 -10.96 -39.18 -10.79
N ILE A 340 -9.81 -39.84 -10.99
CA ILE A 340 -8.57 -39.18 -11.45
C ILE A 340 -8.77 -38.60 -12.86
N ALA A 341 -9.30 -39.37 -13.81
CA ALA A 341 -9.56 -38.89 -15.18
C ALA A 341 -10.50 -37.66 -15.18
N ASN A 342 -11.56 -37.69 -14.38
CA ASN A 342 -12.50 -36.59 -14.24
C ASN A 342 -11.85 -35.30 -13.70
N LYS A 343 -10.95 -35.43 -12.72
CA LYS A 343 -10.17 -34.31 -12.17
C LYS A 343 -9.16 -33.76 -13.17
N LEU A 344 -8.46 -34.63 -13.89
CA LEU A 344 -7.50 -34.24 -14.95
C LEU A 344 -8.18 -33.69 -16.21
N GLY A 345 -9.50 -33.86 -16.35
CA GLY A 345 -10.25 -33.38 -17.51
C GLY A 345 -10.02 -34.19 -18.79
N ILE A 346 -9.61 -35.46 -18.66
CA ILE A 346 -9.39 -36.40 -19.77
C ILE A 346 -10.53 -37.44 -19.84
N PRO A 347 -10.77 -38.08 -20.99
CA PRO A 347 -11.80 -39.11 -21.12
C PRO A 347 -11.59 -40.29 -20.14
N GLU A 348 -12.65 -40.71 -19.45
CA GLU A 348 -12.59 -41.76 -18.41
C GLU A 348 -11.95 -43.08 -18.92
N GLY A 349 -12.29 -43.47 -20.16
CA GLY A 349 -11.76 -44.68 -20.78
C GLY A 349 -10.25 -44.66 -21.04
N GLN A 350 -9.58 -43.52 -20.88
CA GLN A 350 -8.13 -43.39 -21.06
C GLN A 350 -7.33 -43.99 -19.88
N LEU A 351 -7.91 -44.03 -18.68
CA LEU A 351 -7.25 -44.53 -17.47
C LEU A 351 -7.91 -45.79 -16.89
N GLN A 352 -9.13 -46.15 -17.32
CA GLN A 352 -9.96 -47.17 -16.66
C GLN A 352 -9.48 -48.62 -16.79
N ASN A 353 -8.68 -48.95 -17.81
CA ASN A 353 -8.37 -50.34 -18.19
C ASN A 353 -6.96 -50.81 -17.78
N ASP A 354 -6.25 -50.04 -16.95
CA ASP A 354 -4.90 -50.39 -16.51
C ASP A 354 -4.58 -49.79 -15.13
N SER A 355 -3.60 -50.37 -14.45
CA SER A 355 -2.96 -49.77 -13.27
C SER A 355 -2.31 -48.43 -13.62
N LEU A 356 -2.29 -47.50 -12.67
CA LEU A 356 -1.74 -46.16 -12.86
C LEU A 356 -0.42 -46.00 -12.13
N VAL A 357 0.51 -45.31 -12.78
CA VAL A 357 1.80 -44.92 -12.20
C VAL A 357 1.91 -43.41 -12.15
N LEU A 358 2.52 -42.94 -11.06
CA LEU A 358 2.92 -41.55 -10.86
C LEU A 358 4.40 -41.43 -11.20
N VAL A 359 4.70 -40.65 -12.23
CA VAL A 359 6.08 -40.24 -12.54
C VAL A 359 6.32 -38.88 -11.90
N GLU A 360 7.27 -38.80 -10.98
CA GLU A 360 7.66 -37.57 -10.30
C GLU A 360 9.00 -37.09 -10.85
N PHE A 361 9.04 -35.86 -11.36
CA PHE A 361 10.24 -35.22 -11.87
C PHE A 361 10.83 -34.28 -10.82
N LYS A 362 12.14 -34.39 -10.61
CA LYS A 362 12.90 -33.55 -9.69
C LYS A 362 13.48 -32.35 -10.45
N PRO A 363 13.13 -31.11 -10.09
CA PRO A 363 13.68 -29.92 -10.73
C PRO A 363 15.20 -29.85 -10.52
N THR A 364 15.93 -29.49 -11.56
CA THR A 364 17.38 -29.25 -11.54
C THR A 364 17.70 -28.13 -12.51
N GLU A 365 18.92 -27.58 -12.49
CA GLU A 365 19.33 -26.53 -13.43
C GLU A 365 19.08 -26.90 -14.91
N LEU A 366 19.16 -28.19 -15.25
CA LEU A 366 18.94 -28.69 -16.62
C LEU A 366 17.49 -29.10 -16.91
N TYR A 367 16.71 -29.45 -15.89
CA TYR A 367 15.41 -30.10 -16.03
C TYR A 367 14.26 -29.34 -15.35
N ASN A 368 14.38 -28.01 -15.27
CA ASN A 368 13.34 -27.18 -14.68
C ASN A 368 12.08 -27.14 -15.56
N PRO A 369 10.88 -27.23 -14.94
CA PRO A 369 9.62 -27.01 -15.63
C PRO A 369 9.57 -25.64 -16.30
N LYS A 370 8.89 -25.56 -17.44
CA LYS A 370 8.64 -24.32 -18.19
C LYS A 370 7.16 -24.18 -18.52
N ILE A 371 6.70 -22.95 -18.73
CA ILE A 371 5.37 -22.74 -19.28
C ILE A 371 5.34 -23.30 -20.71
N PRO A 372 4.33 -24.11 -21.09
CA PRO A 372 4.23 -24.66 -22.43
C PRO A 372 4.04 -23.56 -23.48
N SER A 373 4.80 -23.65 -24.57
CA SER A 373 4.68 -22.75 -25.72
C SER A 373 3.53 -23.11 -26.66
N GLY A 374 3.03 -24.35 -26.56
CA GLY A 374 2.06 -24.93 -27.48
C GLY A 374 2.69 -25.51 -28.74
N ASN A 375 4.02 -25.47 -28.88
CA ASN A 375 4.75 -26.10 -29.97
C ASN A 375 5.19 -27.54 -29.64
N GLU A 376 5.02 -27.97 -28.38
CA GLU A 376 5.38 -29.29 -27.89
C GLU A 376 4.54 -30.39 -28.54
N TRP A 377 5.08 -31.61 -28.65
CA TRP A 377 4.37 -32.66 -29.37
C TRP A 377 3.01 -33.01 -28.74
N GLY A 378 2.91 -32.96 -27.42
CA GLY A 378 1.67 -33.18 -26.67
C GLY A 378 0.60 -32.08 -26.81
N ALA A 379 0.93 -30.89 -27.34
CA ALA A 379 -0.03 -29.80 -27.46
C ALA A 379 -1.13 -30.15 -28.49
N ASN A 380 -2.38 -30.15 -28.03
CA ASN A 380 -3.57 -30.49 -28.81
C ASN A 380 -4.51 -29.26 -28.96
N THR A 381 -5.73 -29.47 -29.48
CA THR A 381 -6.72 -28.38 -29.69
C THR A 381 -7.27 -27.77 -28.40
N GLN A 382 -7.04 -28.39 -27.25
CA GLN A 382 -7.43 -27.89 -25.92
C GLN A 382 -6.30 -27.12 -25.23
N TRP A 383 -5.10 -27.08 -25.82
CA TRP A 383 -3.99 -26.28 -25.28
C TRP A 383 -4.36 -24.80 -25.26
N LEU A 384 -3.99 -24.12 -24.18
CA LEU A 384 -4.18 -22.69 -23.99
C LEU A 384 -2.83 -22.01 -23.67
N PRO A 385 -2.61 -20.77 -24.15
CA PRO A 385 -1.45 -19.97 -23.76
C PRO A 385 -1.38 -19.78 -22.24
N GLY A 386 -0.17 -19.60 -21.69
CA GLY A 386 0.00 -19.23 -20.28
C GLY A 386 -0.01 -20.38 -19.26
N GLY A 387 0.06 -21.63 -19.72
CA GLY A 387 0.29 -22.81 -18.85
C GLY A 387 -0.91 -23.20 -18.00
N LYS A 388 -2.12 -23.04 -18.51
CA LYS A 388 -3.34 -23.39 -17.78
C LYS A 388 -4.20 -24.36 -18.57
N LEU A 389 -4.71 -25.37 -17.88
CA LEU A 389 -5.74 -26.27 -18.41
C LEU A 389 -7.08 -25.52 -18.52
N PRO A 390 -8.01 -25.97 -19.38
CA PRO A 390 -9.32 -25.33 -19.56
C PRO A 390 -10.16 -25.17 -18.29
N LYS A 391 -9.90 -25.95 -17.24
CA LYS A 391 -10.55 -25.86 -15.92
C LYS A 391 -9.84 -24.91 -14.94
N GLY A 392 -8.71 -24.32 -15.34
CA GLY A 392 -7.94 -23.33 -14.58
C GLY A 392 -6.70 -23.88 -13.85
N ASP A 393 -6.53 -25.21 -13.81
CA ASP A 393 -5.37 -25.85 -13.19
C ASP A 393 -4.07 -25.50 -13.92
N LEU A 394 -2.97 -25.35 -13.16
CA LEU A 394 -1.67 -25.04 -13.72
C LEU A 394 -1.03 -26.27 -14.37
N GLU A 395 -0.36 -26.03 -15.47
CA GLU A 395 0.38 -27.03 -16.24
C GLU A 395 1.75 -26.47 -16.63
N ALA A 396 2.74 -27.34 -16.69
CA ALA A 396 4.07 -27.04 -17.19
C ALA A 396 4.54 -28.12 -18.16
N VAL A 397 5.67 -27.87 -18.81
CA VAL A 397 6.39 -28.86 -19.62
C VAL A 397 7.78 -29.07 -19.04
N VAL A 398 8.19 -30.34 -19.03
CA VAL A 398 9.57 -30.76 -18.71
C VAL A 398 10.18 -31.45 -19.91
N HIS A 399 11.44 -31.16 -20.20
CA HIS A 399 12.23 -31.87 -21.21
C HIS A 399 12.91 -33.07 -20.55
N THR A 400 12.61 -34.27 -21.04
CA THR A 400 13.04 -35.53 -20.38
C THR A 400 14.26 -36.19 -21.01
N GLU A 401 14.87 -35.52 -21.99
CA GLU A 401 16.05 -36.03 -22.68
C GLU A 401 17.20 -36.30 -21.68
N ASN A 402 17.76 -37.51 -21.73
CA ASN A 402 18.85 -37.97 -20.86
C ASN A 402 18.54 -38.01 -19.35
N MET A 403 17.26 -37.96 -18.96
CA MET A 403 16.87 -38.17 -17.56
C MET A 403 17.17 -39.59 -17.08
N ILE A 404 17.49 -39.73 -15.79
CA ILE A 404 17.92 -40.99 -15.16
C ILE A 404 16.98 -41.31 -14.00
N ASN A 405 16.44 -42.53 -13.96
CA ASN A 405 15.56 -42.98 -12.87
C ASN A 405 16.31 -42.96 -11.53
N GLY A 406 15.64 -42.56 -10.45
CA GLY A 406 16.19 -42.37 -9.11
C GLY A 406 16.94 -41.05 -8.90
N GLN A 407 17.50 -40.46 -9.97
CA GLN A 407 18.24 -39.20 -9.91
C GLN A 407 17.39 -38.00 -10.34
N HIS A 408 16.82 -38.06 -11.54
CA HIS A 408 16.06 -36.95 -12.15
C HIS A 408 14.55 -37.16 -12.07
N TYR A 409 14.11 -38.42 -12.00
CA TYR A 409 12.71 -38.76 -11.81
C TYR A 409 12.57 -40.04 -10.98
N GLU A 410 11.39 -40.26 -10.42
CA GLU A 410 11.01 -41.51 -9.75
C GLU A 410 9.64 -41.96 -10.25
N VAL A 411 9.37 -43.26 -10.19
CA VAL A 411 8.09 -43.84 -10.64
C VAL A 411 7.51 -44.67 -9.51
N THR A 412 6.24 -44.42 -9.21
CA THR A 412 5.53 -45.10 -8.11
C THR A 412 4.18 -45.60 -8.61
N ASP A 413 3.82 -46.84 -8.25
CA ASP A 413 2.47 -47.34 -8.46
C ASP A 413 1.48 -46.62 -7.53
N ILE A 414 0.41 -46.07 -8.10
CA ILE A 414 -0.54 -45.22 -7.37
C ILE A 414 -1.37 -46.02 -6.35
N VAL A 415 -1.59 -47.31 -6.59
CA VAL A 415 -2.43 -48.18 -5.75
C VAL A 415 -1.60 -48.88 -4.67
N THR A 416 -0.44 -49.42 -5.03
CA THR A 416 0.40 -50.19 -4.09
C THR A 416 1.42 -49.31 -3.36
N GLY A 417 1.76 -48.14 -3.91
CA GLY A 417 2.83 -47.29 -3.39
C GLY A 417 4.23 -47.84 -3.63
N GLU A 418 4.37 -48.89 -4.43
CA GLU A 418 5.66 -49.51 -4.76
C GLU A 418 6.43 -48.66 -5.77
N LYS A 419 7.74 -48.45 -5.52
CA LYS A 419 8.63 -47.76 -6.45
C LYS A 419 9.10 -48.72 -7.55
N LEU A 420 9.08 -48.26 -8.79
CA LEU A 420 9.42 -49.03 -10.00
C LEU A 420 10.81 -48.72 -10.56
#